data_AF-A0A1X7PEH9-F1
#
_entry.id   AF-A0A1X7PEH9-F1
#
_cell.length_a   1.000
_cell.length_b   1.000
_cell.length_c   1.000
_cell.angle_alpha   90.00
_cell.angle_beta   90.00
_cell.angle_gamma   90.00
#
_symmetry.space_group_name_H-M   'P 1'
#
loop_
_entity.id
_entity.type
_entity.pdbx_description
1 polymer ?
#
loop_
_entity_poly.entity_id
_entity_poly.type
_entity_poly.pdbx_seq_one_letter_code
_entity_poly.pdbx_strand_id
1 'polypeptide(L)'
;MLMIAGLIEKVRVLFEGDPAVRRVADDPVLTAELMLLFRMVLADGEAAGPELEAFKRICRDGFGIGEESLKEVLKYLQDFGYENTTARSLGAFGELPLARRITLARHMTEIAKADEKLSAQEIDLLKRTVSLLHIDPRELVRPE
;
A
#
# COMPACT_ATOMS: atom_id res chain seq x y z
N MET A 1 0.43 16.47 28.99
CA MET A 1 0.76 15.24 28.25
C MET A 1 -0.47 14.33 28.24
N LEU A 2 -1.44 14.59 27.35
CA LEU A 2 -2.77 13.95 27.40
C LEU A 2 -3.44 13.75 26.03
N MET A 3 -2.67 13.66 24.94
CA MET A 3 -3.22 13.39 23.59
C MET A 3 -3.02 11.94 23.12
N ILE A 4 -2.18 11.16 23.81
CA ILE A 4 -1.81 9.79 23.35
C ILE A 4 -2.88 8.75 23.76
N ALA A 5 -3.55 8.95 24.90
CA ALA A 5 -4.55 8.00 25.42
C ALA A 5 -5.83 7.93 24.55
N GLY A 6 -6.30 9.05 24.02
CA GLY A 6 -7.52 9.09 23.19
C GLY A 6 -7.33 8.52 21.78
N LEU A 7 -6.10 8.51 21.26
CA LEU A 7 -5.78 7.86 19.99
C LEU A 7 -5.82 6.34 20.15
N ILE A 8 -5.28 5.81 21.26
CA ILE A 8 -5.26 4.38 21.57
C ILE A 8 -6.68 3.83 21.81
N GLU A 9 -7.60 4.60 22.41
CA GLU A 9 -9.00 4.17 22.57
C GLU A 9 -9.78 4.11 21.25
N LYS A 10 -9.64 5.13 20.38
CA LYS A 10 -10.29 5.12 19.05
C LYS A 10 -9.77 4.01 18.15
N VAL A 11 -8.46 3.76 18.25
CA VAL A 11 -7.79 2.58 17.73
C VAL A 11 -8.56 1.37 18.25
N ARG A 12 -8.59 1.10 19.57
CA ARG A 12 -9.19 -0.11 20.18
C ARG A 12 -10.60 -0.47 19.70
N VAL A 13 -11.47 0.51 19.48
CA VAL A 13 -12.86 0.31 19.01
C VAL A 13 -12.94 -0.19 17.54
N LEU A 14 -11.92 0.06 16.72
CA LEU A 14 -11.75 -0.55 15.39
C LEU A 14 -11.08 -1.94 15.46
N PHE A 15 -10.36 -2.29 16.54
CA PHE A 15 -9.56 -3.53 16.65
C PHE A 15 -10.32 -4.77 17.15
N GLU A 16 -11.61 -4.68 17.48
CA GLU A 16 -12.34 -5.81 18.08
C GLU A 16 -12.78 -6.91 17.09
N GLY A 17 -12.48 -6.82 15.78
CA GLY A 17 -12.96 -7.81 14.79
C GLY A 17 -11.86 -8.58 14.07
N ASP A 18 -10.94 -7.88 13.41
CA ASP A 18 -10.18 -8.48 12.31
C ASP A 18 -8.65 -8.55 12.58
N PRO A 19 -8.05 -9.76 12.56
CA PRO A 19 -6.62 -9.94 12.79
C PRO A 19 -5.73 -9.29 11.72
N ALA A 20 -6.21 -9.11 10.49
CA ALA A 20 -5.48 -8.42 9.43
C ALA A 20 -5.36 -6.92 9.73
N VAL A 21 -6.42 -6.27 10.20
CA VAL A 21 -6.38 -4.85 10.61
C VAL A 21 -5.38 -4.65 11.73
N ARG A 22 -5.39 -5.53 12.72
CA ARG A 22 -4.40 -5.50 13.81
C ARG A 22 -2.98 -5.63 13.31
N ARG A 23 -2.72 -6.61 12.44
CA ARG A 23 -1.39 -6.80 11.83
C ARG A 23 -0.94 -5.57 11.06
N VAL A 24 -1.82 -4.96 10.27
CA VAL A 24 -1.50 -3.75 9.51
C VAL A 24 -1.15 -2.61 10.47
N ALA A 25 -1.93 -2.39 11.52
CA ALA A 25 -1.67 -1.31 12.47
C ALA A 25 -0.40 -1.51 13.31
N ASP A 26 -0.07 -2.76 13.66
CA ASP A 26 1.12 -3.11 14.44
C ASP A 26 2.41 -3.11 13.57
N ASP A 27 2.30 -3.08 12.23
CA ASP A 27 3.42 -3.04 11.28
C ASP A 27 3.38 -1.76 10.42
N PRO A 28 4.12 -0.70 10.81
CA PRO A 28 4.18 0.56 10.06
C PRO A 28 4.70 0.41 8.63
N VAL A 29 5.56 -0.59 8.36
CA VAL A 29 6.08 -0.85 7.01
C VAL A 29 4.96 -1.42 6.15
N LEU A 30 4.23 -2.41 6.65
CA LEU A 30 3.08 -2.99 5.95
C LEU A 30 1.99 -1.94 5.69
N THR A 31 1.69 -1.10 6.68
CA THR A 31 0.77 0.04 6.49
C THR A 31 1.23 0.93 5.35
N ALA A 32 2.53 1.27 5.30
CA ALA A 32 3.07 2.11 4.25
C ALA A 32 3.01 1.43 2.87
N GLU A 33 3.33 0.13 2.78
CA GLU A 33 3.25 -0.65 1.54
C GLU A 33 1.83 -0.65 0.98
N LEU A 34 0.84 -0.97 1.81
CA LEU A 34 -0.56 -0.97 1.42
C LEU A 34 -1.05 0.44 1.04
N MET A 35 -0.58 1.48 1.74
CA MET A 35 -0.89 2.86 1.37
C MET A 35 -0.32 3.26 0.02
N LEU A 36 0.91 2.85 -0.27
CA LEU A 36 1.54 3.13 -1.55
C LEU A 36 0.79 2.43 -2.69
N LEU A 37 0.42 1.17 -2.51
CA LEU A 37 -0.39 0.43 -3.48
C LEU A 37 -1.77 1.06 -3.67
N PHE A 38 -2.45 1.45 -2.58
CA PHE A 38 -3.75 2.10 -2.68
C PHE A 38 -3.68 3.50 -3.31
N ARG A 39 -2.56 4.24 -3.13
CA ARG A 39 -2.31 5.50 -3.85
C ARG A 39 -2.14 5.29 -5.35
N MET A 40 -1.64 4.13 -5.78
CA MET A 40 -1.58 3.80 -7.21
C MET A 40 -2.99 3.63 -7.78
N VAL A 41 -3.86 2.90 -7.07
CA VAL A 41 -5.28 2.72 -7.43
C VAL A 41 -6.07 4.05 -7.48
N LEU A 42 -5.59 5.10 -6.83
CA LEU A 42 -6.21 6.42 -6.81
C LEU A 42 -5.53 7.43 -7.74
N ALA A 43 -4.51 7.02 -8.50
CA ALA A 43 -3.66 7.93 -9.24
C ALA A 43 -4.42 8.71 -10.33
N ASP A 44 -5.47 8.11 -10.90
CA ASP A 44 -6.36 8.69 -11.91
C ASP A 44 -7.60 9.39 -11.30
N GLY A 45 -7.84 9.21 -10.00
CA GLY A 45 -8.89 9.86 -9.22
C GLY A 45 -10.04 8.96 -8.76
N GLU A 46 -10.14 7.71 -9.21
CA GLU A 46 -11.22 6.80 -8.80
C GLU A 46 -10.71 5.39 -8.46
N ALA A 47 -10.89 4.96 -7.20
CA ALA A 47 -10.63 3.58 -6.81
C ALA A 47 -11.76 2.65 -7.29
N ALA A 48 -11.80 2.36 -8.58
CA ALA A 48 -12.77 1.48 -9.21
C ALA A 48 -12.12 0.67 -10.34
N GLY A 49 -12.88 -0.27 -10.90
CA GLY A 49 -12.46 -0.97 -12.11
C GLY A 49 -11.25 -1.90 -11.94
N PRO A 50 -10.49 -2.15 -13.03
CA PRO A 50 -9.45 -3.17 -13.06
C PRO A 50 -8.32 -2.98 -12.03
N GLU A 51 -7.94 -1.75 -11.74
CA GLU A 51 -6.87 -1.43 -10.78
C GLU A 51 -7.23 -1.84 -9.35
N LEU A 52 -8.48 -1.55 -8.94
CA LEU A 52 -8.97 -1.95 -7.63
C LEU A 52 -9.03 -3.49 -7.52
N GLU A 53 -9.44 -4.19 -8.59
CA GLU A 53 -9.45 -5.65 -8.60
C GLU A 53 -8.04 -6.25 -8.54
N ALA A 54 -7.07 -5.63 -9.23
CA ALA A 54 -5.66 -6.00 -9.11
C ALA A 54 -5.14 -5.79 -7.68
N PHE A 55 -5.47 -4.66 -7.06
CA PHE A 55 -5.10 -4.38 -5.67
C PHE A 55 -5.74 -5.39 -4.70
N LYS A 56 -7.03 -5.73 -4.84
CA LYS A 56 -7.70 -6.75 -4.02
C LYS A 56 -7.00 -8.11 -4.14
N ARG A 57 -6.65 -8.52 -5.35
CA ARG A 57 -5.89 -9.75 -5.61
C ARG A 57 -4.54 -9.72 -4.91
N ILE A 58 -3.79 -8.64 -5.05
CA ILE A 58 -2.47 -8.47 -4.40
C ILE A 58 -2.60 -8.53 -2.87
N CYS A 59 -3.59 -7.86 -2.28
CA CYS A 59 -3.86 -7.92 -0.84
C CYS A 59 -4.11 -9.35 -0.36
N ARG A 60 -4.90 -10.12 -1.10
CA ARG A 60 -5.19 -11.51 -0.76
C ARG A 60 -3.97 -12.41 -0.93
N ASP A 61 -3.33 -12.37 -2.08
CA ASP A 61 -2.32 -13.36 -2.48
C ASP A 61 -0.93 -13.00 -1.94
N GLY A 62 -0.59 -11.70 -1.89
CA GLY A 62 0.71 -11.20 -1.42
C GLY A 62 0.76 -10.85 0.06
N PHE A 63 -0.36 -10.40 0.65
CA PHE A 63 -0.40 -9.94 2.04
C PHE A 63 -1.27 -10.81 2.96
N GLY A 64 -2.01 -11.79 2.42
CA GLY A 64 -2.90 -12.65 3.19
C GLY A 64 -4.14 -11.94 3.73
N ILE A 65 -4.53 -10.82 3.12
CA ILE A 65 -5.68 -10.00 3.52
C ILE A 65 -6.86 -10.37 2.62
N GLY A 66 -7.77 -11.19 3.16
CA GLY A 66 -8.97 -11.62 2.44
C GLY A 66 -9.95 -10.46 2.19
N GLU A 67 -10.93 -10.69 1.31
CA GLU A 67 -11.91 -9.67 0.92
C GLU A 67 -12.74 -9.16 2.11
N GLU A 68 -13.08 -10.03 3.05
CA GLU A 68 -13.83 -9.68 4.26
C GLU A 68 -13.07 -8.65 5.11
N SER A 69 -11.75 -8.85 5.27
CA SER A 69 -10.85 -7.99 6.02
C SER A 69 -10.46 -6.72 5.27
N LEU A 70 -10.42 -6.78 3.94
CA LEU A 70 -9.89 -5.71 3.12
C LEU A 70 -10.69 -4.42 3.26
N LYS A 71 -12.01 -4.52 3.45
CA LYS A 71 -12.86 -3.34 3.69
C LYS A 71 -12.45 -2.59 4.95
N GLU A 72 -12.16 -3.31 6.02
CA GLU A 72 -11.74 -2.70 7.29
C GLU A 72 -10.31 -2.17 7.22
N VAL A 73 -9.41 -2.89 6.52
CA VAL A 73 -8.05 -2.40 6.24
C VAL A 73 -8.09 -1.10 5.45
N LEU A 74 -8.89 -1.02 4.38
CA LEU A 74 -9.04 0.21 3.58
C LEU A 74 -9.57 1.37 4.42
N LYS A 75 -10.55 1.11 5.31
CA LYS A 75 -11.05 2.11 6.24
C LYS A 75 -9.94 2.60 7.19
N TYR A 76 -9.18 1.69 7.78
CA TYR A 76 -8.03 2.04 8.63
C TYR A 76 -7.00 2.88 7.87
N LEU A 77 -6.68 2.51 6.64
CA LEU A 77 -5.73 3.23 5.80
C LEU A 77 -6.23 4.65 5.43
N GLN A 78 -7.53 4.80 5.15
CA GLN A 78 -8.15 6.10 4.90
C GLN A 78 -8.14 7.00 6.15
N ASP A 79 -8.50 6.44 7.30
CA ASP A 79 -8.65 7.17 8.57
C ASP A 79 -7.28 7.53 9.20
N PHE A 80 -6.26 6.67 9.07
CA PHE A 80 -4.98 6.81 9.79
C PHE A 80 -3.75 6.82 8.89
N GLY A 81 -3.83 6.16 7.73
CA GLY A 81 -2.73 6.05 6.78
C GLY A 81 -2.43 7.38 6.06
N TYR A 82 -3.43 8.21 5.79
CA TYR A 82 -3.21 9.51 5.14
C TYR A 82 -2.46 10.52 6.00
N GLU A 83 -2.78 10.60 7.29
CA GLU A 83 -2.13 11.54 8.21
C GLU A 83 -0.72 11.07 8.61
N ASN A 84 -0.51 9.76 8.78
CA ASN A 84 0.75 9.21 9.31
C ASN A 84 1.74 8.69 8.25
N THR A 85 1.29 8.41 7.02
CA THR A 85 2.18 7.98 5.92
C THR A 85 2.74 9.19 5.18
N THR A 86 3.39 10.07 5.94
CA THR A 86 4.22 11.16 5.41
C THR A 86 5.52 10.58 4.85
N ALA A 87 6.29 11.38 4.10
CA ALA A 87 7.59 11.07 3.49
C ALA A 87 8.61 10.30 4.37
N ARG A 88 8.42 10.27 5.70
CA ARG A 88 9.20 9.46 6.65
C ARG A 88 9.10 7.96 6.38
N SER A 89 7.93 7.44 6.04
CA SER A 89 7.75 6.00 5.75
C SER A 89 8.31 5.60 4.38
N LEU A 90 8.37 6.54 3.43
CA LEU A 90 8.98 6.31 2.12
C LEU A 90 10.50 6.15 2.23
N GLY A 91 11.16 6.86 3.16
CA GLY A 91 12.58 6.67 3.46
C GLY A 91 12.90 5.27 4.02
N ALA A 92 11.99 4.71 4.83
CA ALA A 92 12.13 3.35 5.37
C ALA A 92 12.06 2.26 4.29
N PHE A 93 11.42 2.53 3.15
CA PHE A 93 11.39 1.56 2.06
C PHE A 93 12.76 1.30 1.45
N GLY A 94 13.66 2.30 1.42
CA GLY A 94 15.03 2.13 0.98
C GLY A 94 15.84 1.16 1.85
N GLU A 95 15.40 0.92 3.09
CA GLU A 95 16.04 0.03 4.06
C GLU A 95 15.50 -1.40 4.01
N LEU A 96 14.40 -1.65 3.27
CA LEU A 96 13.84 -2.99 3.13
C LEU A 96 14.77 -3.91 2.32
N PRO A 97 14.74 -5.24 2.57
CA PRO A 97 15.44 -6.20 1.74
C PRO A 97 15.10 -6.02 0.26
N LEU A 98 16.11 -6.12 -0.61
CA LEU A 98 15.96 -5.87 -2.05
C LEU A 98 14.80 -6.66 -2.67
N ALA A 99 14.65 -7.93 -2.29
CA ALA A 99 13.55 -8.78 -2.77
C ALA A 99 12.16 -8.17 -2.44
N ARG A 100 11.94 -7.69 -1.21
CA ARG A 100 10.66 -7.07 -0.81
C ARG A 100 10.38 -5.78 -1.59
N ARG A 101 11.42 -4.98 -1.84
CA ARG A 101 11.32 -3.77 -2.66
C ARG A 101 10.92 -4.10 -4.11
N ILE A 102 11.56 -5.10 -4.70
CA ILE A 102 11.23 -5.59 -6.05
C ILE A 102 9.78 -6.07 -6.11
N THR A 103 9.34 -6.88 -5.13
CA THR A 103 7.95 -7.34 -5.04
C THR A 103 6.97 -6.17 -4.96
N LEU A 104 7.24 -5.17 -4.12
CA LEU A 104 6.40 -3.97 -4.01
C LEU A 104 6.30 -3.21 -5.34
N ALA A 105 7.41 -3.01 -6.03
CA ALA A 105 7.42 -2.33 -7.33
C ALA A 105 6.72 -3.15 -8.43
N ARG A 106 6.80 -4.48 -8.39
CA ARG A 106 6.04 -5.37 -9.29
C ARG A 106 4.54 -5.25 -9.04
N HIS A 107 4.10 -5.27 -7.79
CA HIS A 107 2.69 -5.05 -7.44
C HIS A 107 2.17 -3.70 -7.91
N MET A 108 2.95 -2.62 -7.77
CA MET A 108 2.57 -1.31 -8.31
C MET A 108 2.43 -1.35 -9.84
N THR A 109 3.34 -2.04 -10.52
CA THR A 109 3.31 -2.18 -11.98
C THR A 109 2.10 -3.01 -12.43
N GLU A 110 1.72 -4.02 -11.66
CA GLU A 110 0.54 -4.84 -11.93
C GLU A 110 -0.76 -4.03 -11.79
N ILE A 111 -0.87 -3.20 -10.76
CA ILE A 111 -2.01 -2.28 -10.58
C ILE A 111 -2.09 -1.31 -11.76
N ALA A 112 -1.02 -0.59 -12.04
CA ALA A 112 -0.98 0.44 -13.08
C ALA A 112 -1.16 -0.10 -14.52
N LYS A 113 -1.11 -1.42 -14.72
CA LYS A 113 -1.32 -2.07 -16.03
C LYS A 113 -2.67 -2.77 -16.15
N ALA A 114 -3.50 -2.71 -15.10
CA ALA A 114 -4.68 -3.55 -15.01
C ALA A 114 -5.73 -3.25 -16.09
N ASP A 115 -5.80 -2.01 -16.59
CA ASP A 115 -6.78 -1.58 -17.61
C ASP A 115 -6.17 -1.36 -19.01
N GLU A 116 -4.92 -1.80 -19.23
CA GLU A 116 -4.10 -1.58 -20.43
C GLU A 116 -3.86 -0.10 -20.82
N LYS A 117 -4.27 0.86 -19.98
CA LYS A 117 -4.17 2.31 -20.26
C LYS A 117 -3.41 3.06 -19.17
N LEU A 118 -2.09 2.92 -19.21
CA LEU A 118 -1.18 3.72 -18.37
C LEU A 118 -1.33 5.22 -18.63
N SER A 119 -1.85 5.94 -17.63
CA SER A 119 -1.91 7.39 -17.60
C SER A 119 -0.54 8.00 -17.26
N ALA A 120 -0.37 9.30 -17.57
CA ALA A 120 0.84 10.02 -17.20
C ALA A 120 1.04 10.09 -15.67
N GLN A 121 -0.05 10.13 -14.90
CA GLN A 121 -0.03 10.25 -13.43
C GLN A 121 0.49 8.95 -12.79
N GLU A 122 0.00 7.80 -13.24
CA GLU A 122 0.49 6.49 -12.78
C GLU A 122 1.95 6.27 -13.15
N ILE A 123 2.34 6.61 -14.39
CA ILE A 123 3.74 6.53 -14.85
C ILE A 123 4.65 7.37 -13.94
N ASP A 124 4.26 8.60 -13.64
CA ASP A 124 5.05 9.49 -12.79
C ASP A 124 5.12 9.01 -11.34
N LEU A 125 4.01 8.51 -10.79
CA LEU A 125 3.99 7.91 -9.45
C LEU A 125 4.90 6.67 -9.38
N LEU A 126 4.83 5.79 -10.38
CA LEU A 126 5.67 4.59 -10.47
C LEU A 126 7.15 4.97 -10.56
N LYS A 127 7.52 5.91 -11.44
CA LYS A 127 8.92 6.38 -11.58
C LYS A 127 9.48 6.95 -10.28
N ARG A 128 8.72 7.81 -9.61
CA ARG A 128 9.11 8.40 -8.32
C ARG A 128 9.31 7.31 -7.27
N THR A 129 8.40 6.34 -7.24
CA THR A 129 8.45 5.28 -6.24
C THR A 129 9.60 4.32 -6.46
N VAL A 130 9.83 3.86 -7.70
CA VAL A 130 10.99 3.02 -8.05
C VAL A 130 12.30 3.71 -7.67
N SER A 131 12.38 5.02 -7.88
CA SER A 131 13.53 5.83 -7.46
C SER A 131 13.71 5.82 -5.93
N LEU A 132 12.63 5.97 -5.16
CA LEU A 132 12.65 5.90 -3.69
C LEU A 132 12.96 4.51 -3.14
N LEU A 133 12.57 3.46 -3.86
CA LEU A 133 12.89 2.07 -3.51
C LEU A 133 14.34 1.69 -3.82
N HIS A 134 15.09 2.55 -4.51
CA HIS A 134 16.46 2.29 -4.96
C HIS A 134 16.55 1.01 -5.82
N ILE A 135 15.55 0.79 -6.68
CA ILE A 135 15.49 -0.37 -7.58
C ILE A 135 15.96 0.06 -8.97
N ASP A 136 16.82 -0.73 -9.62
CA ASP A 136 17.09 -0.57 -11.04
C ASP A 136 15.83 -1.00 -11.82
N PRO A 137 15.25 -0.14 -12.69
CA PRO A 137 14.08 -0.49 -13.50
C PRO A 137 14.21 -1.81 -14.28
N ARG A 138 15.45 -2.24 -14.59
CA ARG A 138 15.74 -3.53 -15.23
C ARG A 138 15.28 -4.73 -14.40
N GLU A 139 15.25 -4.62 -13.07
CA GLU A 139 14.77 -5.68 -12.16
C GLU A 139 13.24 -5.92 -12.30
N LEU A 140 12.50 -4.94 -12.83
CA LEU A 140 11.05 -5.03 -13.03
C LEU A 140 10.66 -5.71 -14.36
N VAL A 141 11.59 -5.78 -15.31
CA VAL A 141 11.37 -6.38 -16.64
C VAL A 141 11.99 -7.78 -16.78
N ARG A 142 12.70 -8.28 -15.75
CA ARG A 142 13.22 -9.65 -15.77
C ARG A 142 12.06 -10.64 -15.61
N PRO A 143 11.88 -11.59 -16.54
CA PRO A 143 10.97 -12.71 -16.32
C PRO A 143 11.48 -13.55 -15.14
N GLU A 144 10.55 -14.10 -14.37
CA GLU A 144 10.83 -15.04 -13.28
C GLU A 144 11.38 -16.37 -13.81
#